data_AF-X1LUX2-F1
#
_entry.id   AF-X1LUX2-F1
#
_cell.length_a   1.000
_cell.length_b   1.000
_cell.length_c   1.000
_cell.angle_alpha   90.00
_cell.angle_beta   90.00
_cell.angle_gamma   90.00
#
_symmetry.space_group_name_H-M   'P 1'
#
loop_
_entity.id
_entity.type
_entity.pdbx_description
1 polymer ?
#
loop_
_entity_poly.entity_id
_entity_poly.type
_entity_poly.pdbx_seq_one_letter_code
_entity_poly.pdbx_strand_id
1 'polypeptide(L)'
;MANSLFEEKLYSGEFLVTTEVGPPKGVDISEMVHHIDLLKGKVDAINVTDHQSSVMRFPSLGGCLLVKERGGEPILQVTCRDRNRLALQADLLLAYSRGITNVLCLTGDSVDVGDHKEAK
;
A
#
# COMPACT_ATOMS: atom_id res chain seq x y z
N MET A 1 1.01 -16.12 16.57
CA MET A 1 0.56 -15.00 15.73
C MET A 1 0.49 -15.55 14.31
N ALA A 2 -0.56 -15.27 13.55
CA ALA A 2 -0.66 -15.78 12.19
C ALA A 2 0.30 -14.97 11.31
N ASN A 3 1.31 -15.63 10.74
CA ASN A 3 2.23 -15.02 9.78
C ASN A 3 1.47 -14.69 8.50
N SER A 4 1.90 -13.66 7.77
CA SER A 4 1.30 -13.34 6.48
C SER A 4 1.77 -14.35 5.41
N LEU A 5 1.01 -14.52 4.32
CA LEU A 5 1.45 -15.36 3.21
C LEU A 5 2.77 -14.85 2.62
N PHE A 6 2.97 -13.53 2.62
CA PHE A 6 4.20 -12.91 2.13
C PHE A 6 5.38 -13.19 3.07
N GLU A 7 5.18 -13.13 4.39
CA GLU A 7 6.19 -13.46 5.39
C GLU A 7 6.66 -14.91 5.27
N GLU A 8 5.72 -15.86 5.18
CA GLU A 8 6.05 -17.28 4.97
C GLU A 8 6.90 -17.49 3.72
N LYS A 9 6.50 -16.82 2.63
CA LYS A 9 7.20 -16.83 1.36
C LYS A 9 8.61 -16.23 1.44
N LEU A 10 8.81 -15.13 2.17
CA LEU A 10 10.13 -14.54 2.40
C LEU A 10 11.11 -15.51 3.07
N TYR A 11 10.61 -16.41 3.92
CA TYR A 11 11.43 -17.41 4.61
C TYR A 11 11.53 -18.77 3.88
N SER A 12 10.84 -18.95 2.77
CA SER A 12 10.79 -20.23 2.03
C SER A 12 12.08 -20.56 1.27
N GLY A 13 12.90 -19.56 0.95
CA GLY A 13 14.07 -19.70 0.07
C GLY A 13 13.73 -19.77 -1.43
N GLU A 14 12.44 -19.65 -1.80
CA GLU A 14 12.00 -19.54 -3.19
C GLU A 14 12.23 -18.12 -3.72
N PHE A 15 12.31 -17.99 -5.06
CA PHE A 15 12.39 -16.68 -5.70
C PHE A 15 11.02 -15.98 -5.68
N LEU A 16 10.99 -14.76 -5.17
CA LEU A 16 9.75 -13.99 -5.00
C LEU A 16 9.59 -12.90 -6.05
N VAL A 17 8.35 -12.73 -6.49
CA VAL A 17 7.93 -11.70 -7.44
C VAL A 17 6.87 -10.84 -6.77
N THR A 18 7.17 -9.54 -6.63
CA THR A 18 6.18 -8.54 -6.21
C THR A 18 5.88 -7.60 -7.37
N THR A 19 4.74 -6.92 -7.27
CA THR A 19 4.40 -5.81 -8.17
C THR A 19 3.99 -4.59 -7.37
N GLU A 20 3.95 -3.46 -8.05
CA GLU A 20 3.42 -2.22 -7.52
C GLU A 20 2.13 -1.84 -8.24
N VAL A 21 1.17 -1.30 -7.48
CA VAL A 21 -0.04 -0.67 -8.01
C VAL A 21 -0.17 0.72 -7.41
N GLY A 22 -0.27 1.72 -8.29
CA GLY A 22 -0.48 3.11 -7.92
C GLY A 22 -1.95 3.45 -7.76
N PRO A 23 -2.38 4.00 -6.61
CA PRO A 23 -3.73 4.52 -6.49
C PRO A 23 -3.99 5.71 -7.44
N PRO A 24 -5.22 5.90 -7.91
CA PRO A 24 -5.57 7.00 -8.79
C PRO A 24 -5.67 8.33 -8.04
N LYS A 25 -5.76 9.43 -8.78
CA LYS A 25 -6.15 10.73 -8.23
C LYS A 25 -7.67 10.88 -8.36
N GLY A 26 -8.38 10.87 -7.23
CA GLY A 26 -9.83 10.99 -7.19
C GLY A 26 -10.52 9.69 -6.76
N VAL A 27 -11.83 9.62 -7.02
CA VAL A 27 -12.72 8.56 -6.50
C VAL A 27 -12.94 7.40 -7.47
N ASP A 28 -12.63 7.58 -8.75
CA ASP A 28 -12.72 6.49 -9.74
C ASP A 28 -11.51 5.55 -9.57
N ILE A 29 -11.80 4.36 -9.05
CA ILE A 29 -10.81 3.31 -8.76
C ILE A 29 -10.86 2.15 -9.74
N SER A 30 -11.60 2.28 -10.84
CA SER A 30 -11.81 1.21 -11.82
C SER A 30 -10.51 0.64 -12.40
N GLU A 31 -9.56 1.51 -12.75
CA GLU A 31 -8.25 1.11 -13.27
C GLU A 31 -7.41 0.38 -12.21
N MET A 32 -7.41 0.86 -10.96
CA MET A 32 -6.72 0.19 -9.85
C MET A 32 -7.30 -1.21 -9.60
N VAL A 33 -8.63 -1.34 -9.60
CA VAL A 33 -9.31 -2.65 -9.49
C VAL A 33 -8.89 -3.57 -10.64
N HIS A 34 -8.86 -3.07 -11.87
CA HIS A 34 -8.43 -3.82 -13.04
C HIS A 34 -7.00 -4.37 -12.89
N HIS A 35 -6.05 -3.53 -12.48
CA HIS A 35 -4.67 -3.95 -12.25
C HIS A 35 -4.53 -4.99 -11.13
N ILE A 36 -5.26 -4.82 -10.02
CA ILE A 36 -5.28 -5.80 -8.92
C ILE A 36 -5.78 -7.15 -9.41
N ASP A 37 -6.92 -7.18 -10.12
CA ASP A 37 -7.51 -8.42 -10.63
C ASP A 37 -6.61 -9.11 -11.67
N LEU A 38 -5.88 -8.34 -12.47
CA LEU A 38 -4.91 -8.85 -13.44
C LEU A 38 -3.68 -9.50 -12.80
N LEU A 39 -3.24 -8.98 -11.65
CA LEU A 39 -1.92 -9.28 -11.05
C LEU A 39 -1.98 -10.20 -9.84
N LYS A 40 -3.05 -10.18 -9.03
CA LYS A 40 -3.13 -10.88 -7.72
C LYS A 40 -2.80 -12.37 -7.73
N GLY A 41 -3.00 -13.07 -8.85
CA GLY A 41 -2.70 -14.49 -9.01
C GLY A 41 -1.35 -14.79 -9.68
N LYS A 42 -0.58 -13.75 -10.01
CA LYS A 42 0.70 -13.85 -10.75
C LYS A 42 1.90 -13.39 -9.93
N VAL A 43 1.66 -12.80 -8.76
CA VAL A 43 2.69 -12.20 -7.89
C VAL A 43 2.45 -12.65 -6.46
N ASP A 44 3.52 -12.66 -5.66
CA ASP A 44 3.48 -13.09 -4.26
C ASP A 44 2.88 -12.02 -3.34
N ALA A 45 3.06 -10.75 -3.70
CA ALA A 45 2.44 -9.62 -3.01
C ALA A 45 2.35 -8.38 -3.92
N ILE A 46 1.41 -7.49 -3.58
CA ILE A 46 1.15 -6.23 -4.27
C ILE A 46 1.47 -5.07 -3.33
N ASN A 47 2.52 -4.31 -3.64
CA ASN A 47 2.79 -3.02 -3.02
C ASN A 47 1.76 -1.99 -3.48
N VAL A 48 1.06 -1.38 -2.53
CA VAL A 48 0.17 -0.25 -2.80
C VAL A 48 0.86 1.00 -2.31
N THR A 49 1.27 1.84 -3.25
CA THR A 49 2.03 3.05 -2.97
C THR A 49 1.22 4.11 -2.25
N ASP A 50 1.92 4.94 -1.48
CA ASP A 50 1.34 6.06 -0.73
C ASP A 50 1.83 7.39 -1.31
N HIS A 51 0.89 8.17 -1.87
CA HIS A 51 1.12 9.53 -2.37
C HIS A 51 2.39 9.70 -3.21
N GLN A 52 2.54 8.90 -4.29
CA GLN A 52 3.77 8.92 -5.11
C GLN A 52 4.05 10.32 -5.65
N SER A 53 5.33 10.71 -5.63
CA SER A 53 5.78 12.03 -6.08
C SER A 53 5.12 13.19 -5.32
N SER A 54 4.73 12.95 -4.06
CA SER A 54 4.04 13.94 -3.21
C SER A 54 2.70 14.42 -3.80
N VAL A 55 2.07 13.59 -4.65
CA VAL A 55 0.78 13.90 -5.26
C VAL A 55 -0.35 13.30 -4.42
N MET A 56 -1.39 14.10 -4.12
CA MET A 56 -2.58 13.58 -3.45
C MET A 56 -3.25 12.52 -4.33
N ARG A 57 -3.45 11.33 -3.74
CA ARG A 57 -3.92 10.11 -4.37
C ARG A 57 -4.89 9.42 -3.42
N PHE A 58 -5.66 8.48 -3.94
CA PHE A 58 -6.43 7.57 -3.10
C PHE A 58 -5.50 6.87 -2.08
N PRO A 59 -5.88 6.75 -0.80
CA PRO A 59 -4.97 6.31 0.26
C PRO A 59 -4.51 4.86 0.06
N SER A 60 -3.23 4.59 0.30
CA SER A 60 -2.64 3.24 0.17
C SER A 60 -3.37 2.21 1.02
N LEU A 61 -3.79 2.57 2.23
CA LEU A 61 -4.59 1.72 3.12
C LEU A 61 -5.89 1.25 2.45
N GLY A 62 -6.60 2.15 1.76
CA GLY A 62 -7.80 1.79 1.01
C GLY A 62 -7.50 0.82 -0.13
N GLY A 63 -6.38 1.04 -0.85
CA GLY A 63 -5.94 0.12 -1.90
C GLY A 63 -5.56 -1.26 -1.35
N CYS A 64 -4.91 -1.33 -0.18
CA CYS A 64 -4.59 -2.61 0.47
C CYS A 64 -5.85 -3.37 0.90
N LEU A 65 -6.87 -2.67 1.41
CA LEU A 65 -8.16 -3.30 1.72
C LEU A 65 -8.80 -3.89 0.47
N LEU A 66 -8.76 -3.16 -0.65
CA LEU A 66 -9.25 -3.66 -1.93
C LEU A 66 -8.45 -4.88 -2.41
N VAL A 67 -7.12 -4.88 -2.26
CA VAL A 67 -6.29 -6.06 -2.57
C VAL A 67 -6.75 -7.27 -1.74
N LYS A 68 -6.99 -7.11 -0.43
CA LYS A 68 -7.51 -8.20 0.43
C LYS A 68 -8.89 -8.67 -0.03
N GLU A 69 -9.81 -7.74 -0.32
CA GLU A 69 -11.17 -8.06 -0.79
C GLU A 69 -11.15 -8.84 -2.11
N ARG A 70 -10.16 -8.57 -2.97
CA ARG A 70 -9.95 -9.30 -4.22
C ARG A 70 -9.18 -10.61 -4.05
N GLY A 71 -8.66 -10.92 -2.87
CA GLY A 71 -7.94 -12.15 -2.56
C GLY A 71 -6.43 -12.09 -2.84
N GLY A 72 -5.85 -10.91 -3.01
CA GLY A 72 -4.41 -10.71 -3.10
C GLY A 72 -3.76 -10.45 -1.73
N GLU A 73 -2.43 -10.47 -1.73
CA GLU A 73 -1.61 -10.20 -0.55
C GLU A 73 -1.01 -8.78 -0.62
N PRO A 74 -1.45 -7.83 0.22
CA PRO A 74 -0.99 -6.45 0.14
C PRO A 74 0.31 -6.21 0.91
N ILE A 75 1.11 -5.27 0.41
CA ILE A 75 2.14 -4.55 1.15
C ILE A 75 1.67 -3.10 1.27
N LEU A 76 1.48 -2.64 2.50
CA LEU A 76 1.08 -1.27 2.79
C LEU A 76 2.30 -0.37 2.75
N GLN A 77 2.46 0.41 1.68
CA GLN A 77 3.43 1.48 1.68
C GLN A 77 2.92 2.61 2.57
N VAL A 78 3.81 3.13 3.42
CA VAL A 78 3.53 4.26 4.29
C VAL A 78 4.66 5.27 4.16
N THR A 79 4.31 6.49 3.77
CA THR A 79 5.22 7.63 3.82
C THR A 79 4.96 8.46 5.07
N CYS A 80 6.04 8.82 5.78
CA CYS A 80 5.92 9.59 7.03
C CYS A 80 5.68 11.10 6.80
N ARG A 81 5.87 11.58 5.57
CA ARG A 81 5.79 13.00 5.20
C ARG A 81 4.40 13.60 5.37
N ASP A 82 3.36 12.85 4.99
CA ASP A 82 2.01 13.41 4.81
C ASP A 82 1.10 13.22 6.04
N ARG A 83 1.59 12.55 7.09
CA ARG A 83 0.80 12.19 8.28
C ARG A 83 1.60 12.38 9.56
N ASN A 84 0.94 12.92 10.58
CA ASN A 84 1.53 12.96 11.92
C ASN A 84 1.58 11.55 12.56
N ARG A 85 2.33 11.44 13.66
CA ARG A 85 2.52 10.16 14.37
C ARG A 85 1.21 9.48 14.81
N LEU A 86 0.20 10.24 15.21
CA LEU A 86 -1.08 9.67 15.66
C LEU A 86 -1.85 9.06 14.49
N ALA A 87 -1.90 9.76 13.36
CA ALA A 87 -2.51 9.26 12.14
C ALA A 87 -1.83 7.97 11.65
N LEU A 88 -0.49 7.97 11.60
CA LEU A 88 0.28 6.78 11.23
C LEU A 88 -0.02 5.57 12.14
N GLN A 89 -0.04 5.79 13.46
CA GLN A 89 -0.34 4.71 14.42
C GLN A 89 -1.78 4.20 14.28
N ALA A 90 -2.75 5.11 14.10
CA ALA A 90 -4.14 4.73 13.89
C ALA A 90 -4.33 3.90 12.60
N ASP A 91 -3.69 4.32 11.50
CA ASP A 91 -3.72 3.61 10.22
C ASP A 91 -3.11 2.20 10.33
N LEU A 92 -1.98 2.06 11.04
CA LEU A 92 -1.34 0.76 11.26
C LEU A 92 -2.21 -0.19 12.12
N LEU A 93 -2.87 0.34 13.15
CA LEU A 93 -3.81 -0.45 13.97
C LEU A 93 -5.01 -0.92 13.15
N LEU A 94 -5.56 -0.03 12.31
CA LEU A 94 -6.64 -0.39 11.39
C LEU A 94 -6.17 -1.45 10.38
N ALA A 95 -5.01 -1.25 9.75
CA ALA A 95 -4.41 -2.21 8.82
C ALA A 95 -4.29 -3.61 9.45
N TYR A 96 -3.70 -3.68 10.65
CA TYR A 96 -3.54 -4.93 11.38
C TYR A 96 -4.88 -5.59 11.69
N SER A 97 -5.89 -4.82 12.14
CA SER A 97 -7.24 -5.34 12.42
C SER A 97 -7.93 -5.93 11.18
N ARG A 98 -7.48 -5.54 9.98
CA ARG A 98 -8.00 -6.00 8.69
C ARG A 98 -7.11 -7.06 8.03
N GLY A 99 -6.10 -7.58 8.76
CA GLY A 99 -5.21 -8.63 8.30
C GLY A 99 -4.20 -8.14 7.26
N ILE A 100 -3.82 -6.87 7.31
CA ILE A 100 -2.72 -6.27 6.55
C ILE A 100 -1.55 -6.14 7.52
N THR A 101 -0.53 -6.98 7.35
CA THR A 101 0.61 -7.09 8.27
C THR A 101 1.95 -6.83 7.61
N ASN A 102 2.00 -6.66 6.29
CA ASN A 102 3.19 -6.29 5.56
C ASN A 102 3.21 -4.77 5.36
N VAL A 103 4.26 -4.11 5.83
CA VAL A 103 4.39 -2.65 5.78
C VAL A 103 5.74 -2.27 5.19
N LEU A 104 5.73 -1.38 4.20
CA LEU A 104 6.91 -0.75 3.62
C LEU A 104 7.00 0.70 4.09
N CYS A 105 7.89 0.97 5.04
CA CYS A 105 8.08 2.31 5.61
C CYS A 105 9.06 3.13 4.77
N LEU A 106 8.63 4.28 4.28
CA LEU A 106 9.44 5.20 3.48
C LEU A 106 9.43 6.61 4.07
N THR A 107 10.50 7.37 3.84
CA THR A 107 10.53 8.80 4.15
C THR A 107 9.53 9.58 3.30
N GLY A 108 9.48 9.29 2.00
CA GLY A 108 8.75 10.05 0.99
C GLY A 108 9.60 11.15 0.32
N ASP A 109 9.23 11.52 -0.90
CA ASP A 109 9.79 12.66 -1.65
C ASP A 109 9.52 14.02 -0.96
N SER A 110 10.23 15.09 -1.29
CA SER A 110 9.90 16.42 -0.71
C SER A 110 8.47 16.87 -1.06
N VAL A 111 7.79 17.58 -0.15
CA VAL A 111 6.45 18.15 -0.41
C VAL A 111 6.49 19.13 -1.60
N ASP A 112 7.62 19.80 -1.83
CA ASP A 112 7.78 20.80 -2.89
C ASP A 112 7.63 20.25 -4.32
N VAL A 113 7.85 18.94 -4.50
CA VAL A 113 7.72 18.28 -5.81
C VAL A 113 6.28 17.89 -6.14
N GLY A 114 5.39 17.99 -5.15
CA GLY A 114 4.00 17.57 -5.22
C GLY A 114 3.04 18.64 -5.70
N ASP A 115 1.75 18.29 -5.66
CA ASP A 115 0.64 19.17 -6.04
C ASP A 115 0.04 19.94 -4.85
N HIS A 116 0.48 19.65 -3.61
CA HIS A 116 0.05 20.33 -2.38
C HIS A 116 1.25 20.88 -1.60
N LYS A 117 1.91 21.90 -2.13
CA LYS A 117 3.15 22.47 -1.56
C LYS A 117 3.01 23.07 -0.15
N GLU A 118 1.79 23.37 0.26
CA GLU A 118 1.48 23.93 1.59
C GLU A 118 0.91 22.88 2.56
N ALA A 119 0.90 21.59 2.20
CA ALA A 119 0.46 20.51 3.08
C ALA A 119 1.30 20.43 4.37
N LYS A 120 0.68 20.04 5.48
CA LYS A 120 1.25 19.98 6.84
C LYS A 120 0.88 18.70 7.55
#